data_AF-A0A0F9QXZ6-F1
#
_entry.id   AF-A0A0F9QXZ6-F1
#
_cell.length_a   1.000
_cell.length_b   1.000
_cell.length_c   1.000
_cell.angle_alpha   90.00
_cell.angle_beta   90.00
_cell.angle_gamma   90.00
#
_symmetry.space_group_name_H-M   'P 1'
#
loop_
_entity.id
_entity.type
_entity.pdbx_description
1 polymer ?
#
loop_
_entity_poly.entity_id
_entity_poly.type
_entity_poly.pdbx_seq_one_letter_code
_entity_poly.pdbx_strand_id
1 'polypeptide(L)' 'MDDGLTASEALYGFAAWLTTRKATVSFGGDHDCAVAADLVAEFCKTNNLEEPRDDWTKNLTHPN' A
#
# COMPACT_ATOMS: atom_id res chain seq x y z
N MET A 1 22.58 9.53 6.92
CA MET A 1 21.74 8.35 7.18
C MET A 1 20.61 8.43 6.20
N ASP A 2 20.29 7.32 5.53
CA ASP A 2 19.13 7.29 4.66
C ASP A 2 17.91 7.17 5.60
N ASP A 3 17.32 8.30 5.97
CA ASP A 3 16.15 8.37 6.85
C ASP A 3 14.92 7.99 6.01
N GLY A 4 14.89 6.74 5.53
CA GLY A 4 13.78 6.18 4.76
C GLY A 4 12.47 6.18 5.54
N LEU A 5 11.35 6.06 4.83
CA LEU A 5 10.02 6.04 5.43
C LEU A 5 9.87 4.88 6.41
N THR A 6 9.31 5.15 7.58
CA THR A 6 8.79 4.10 8.46
C THR A 6 7.57 3.43 7.82
N ALA A 7 7.27 2.19 8.23
CA ALA A 7 6.11 1.46 7.71
C ALA A 7 4.80 2.23 7.91
N SER A 8 4.64 2.92 9.05
CA SER A 8 3.47 3.77 9.31
C SER A 8 3.41 4.97 8.37
N GLU A 9 4.53 5.66 8.13
CA GLU A 9 4.56 6.81 7.22
C GLU A 9 4.25 6.40 5.79
N ALA A 10 4.73 5.23 5.35
CA ALA A 10 4.38 4.67 4.05
C ALA A 10 2.87 4.41 3.91
N LEU A 11 2.22 3.83 4.93
CA LEU A 11 0.77 3.59 4.92
C LEU A 11 -0.04 4.88 4.91
N TYR A 12 0.33 5.86 5.74
CA TYR A 12 -0.34 7.17 5.77
C TYR A 12 -0.11 7.94 4.47
N GLY A 13 1.11 7.90 3.92
CA GLY A 13 1.44 8.51 2.63
C GLY A 13 0.68 7.89 1.47
N PHE A 14 0.55 6.56 1.45
CA PHE A 14 -0.26 5.84 0.45
C PHE A 14 -1.73 6.26 0.54
N ALA A 15 -2.32 6.24 1.75
CA ALA A 15 -3.70 6.65 1.95
C ALA A 15 -3.93 8.11 1.55
N ALA A 16 -3.02 9.02 1.91
CA ALA A 16 -3.07 10.42 1.51
C ALA A 16 -2.99 10.56 -0.02
N TRP A 17 -2.06 9.88 -0.68
CA TRP A 17 -1.92 9.89 -2.13
C TRP A 17 -3.22 9.45 -2.82
N LEU A 18 -3.88 8.37 -2.37
CA LEU A 18 -5.14 7.91 -2.95
C LEU A 18 -6.20 9.03 -2.99
N THR A 19 -6.28 9.88 -1.98
CA THR A 19 -7.25 11.00 -1.93
C THR A 19 -6.96 12.12 -2.94
N THR A 20 -5.73 12.20 -3.46
CA THR A 20 -5.31 13.25 -4.40
C THR A 20 -5.45 12.84 -5.86
N ARG A 21 -5.78 11.57 -6.12
CA ARG A 21 -5.85 11.01 -7.47
C ARG A 21 -7.05 11.56 -8.23
N LYS A 22 -6.85 11.76 -9.54
CA LYS A 22 -7.93 12.21 -10.45
C LYS A 22 -9.00 11.15 -10.69
N ALA A 23 -8.61 9.87 -10.71
CA ALA A 23 -9.51 8.75 -10.95
C ALA A 23 -9.95 8.15 -9.61
N THR A 24 -11.26 7.93 -9.46
CA THR A 24 -11.81 7.17 -8.34
C THR A 24 -11.54 5.68 -8.56
N VAL A 25 -11.18 4.99 -7.47
CA VAL A 25 -10.98 3.54 -7.46
C VAL A 25 -11.87 2.94 -6.38
N SER A 26 -12.56 1.85 -6.71
CA SER A 26 -13.38 1.06 -5.77
C SER A 26 -12.82 -0.35 -5.71
N PHE A 27 -12.55 -0.85 -4.50
CA PHE A 27 -12.06 -2.20 -4.24
C PHE A 27 -12.68 -2.71 -2.92
N GLY A 28 -12.87 -4.02 -2.80
CA GLY A 28 -13.56 -4.64 -1.65
C GLY A 28 -14.25 -5.95 -2.03
N GLY A 29 -14.97 -6.58 -1.09
CA GLY A 29 -15.58 -7.90 -1.31
C GLY A 29 -16.55 -7.99 -2.51
N ASP A 30 -17.16 -6.87 -2.89
CA ASP A 30 -18.09 -6.76 -4.02
C ASP A 30 -17.47 -6.08 -5.27
N HIS A 31 -16.17 -5.79 -5.24
CA HIS A 31 -15.46 -5.06 -6.29
C HIS A 31 -14.14 -5.76 -6.67
N ASP A 32 -13.49 -5.30 -7.73
CA ASP A 32 -12.17 -5.81 -8.10
C ASP A 32 -11.12 -5.40 -7.04
N CYS A 33 -10.47 -6.40 -6.44
CA CYS A 33 -9.42 -6.20 -5.45
C CYS A 33 -8.01 -6.17 -6.05
N ALA A 34 -7.82 -6.61 -7.30
CA ALA A 34 -6.50 -6.66 -7.93
C ALA A 34 -5.89 -5.26 -8.04
N VAL A 35 -6.73 -4.25 -8.34
CA VAL A 35 -6.31 -2.85 -8.43
C VAL A 35 -5.64 -2.36 -7.15
N ALA A 36 -6.04 -2.83 -5.95
CA ALA A 36 -5.42 -2.38 -4.71
C ALA A 36 -3.93 -2.80 -4.64
N ALA A 37 -3.60 -4.00 -5.10
CA ALA A 37 -2.23 -4.50 -5.13
C ALA A 37 -1.35 -3.72 -6.12
N ASP A 38 -1.90 -3.41 -7.31
CA ASP A 38 -1.18 -2.63 -8.33
C ASP A 38 -0.82 -1.23 -7.83
N LEU A 39 -1.73 -0.59 -7.07
CA LEU A 39 -1.50 0.74 -6.51
C LEU A 39 -0.49 0.74 -5.38
N VAL A 40 -0.49 -0.32 -4.55
CA VAL A 40 0.55 -0.50 -3.54
C VAL A 40 1.91 -0.70 -4.21
N ALA A 41 1.99 -1.53 -5.25
CA ALA A 41 3.23 -1.74 -6.00
C ALA A 41 3.75 -0.44 -6.65
N GLU A 42 2.86 0.36 -7.25
CA GLU A 42 3.20 1.68 -7.79
C GLU A 42 3.79 2.60 -6.71
N PHE A 43 3.16 2.65 -5.54
CA PHE A 43 3.61 3.48 -4.42
C PHE A 43 4.97 3.00 -3.87
N CYS A 44 5.14 1.69 -3.66
CA CYS A 44 6.39 1.10 -3.19
C CYS A 44 7.54 1.40 -4.15
N LYS A 45 7.34 1.18 -5.45
CA LYS A 45 8.34 1.48 -6.48
C LYS A 45 8.71 2.97 -6.51
N THR A 46 7.73 3.85 -6.39
CA THR A 46 7.94 5.31 -6.41
C THR A 46 8.76 5.79 -5.22
N ASN A 47 8.55 5.18 -4.05
CA ASN A 47 9.22 5.55 -2.80
C ASN A 47 10.42 4.66 -2.48
N ASN A 48 10.86 3.81 -3.42
CA ASN A 48 11.99 2.88 -3.25
C ASN A 48 11.85 1.98 -2.00
N LEU A 49 10.63 1.53 -1.71
CA LEU A 49 10.34 0.61 -0.60
C LEU A 49 10.70 -0.82 -0.99
N GLU A 50 11.18 -1.59 -0.02
CA GLU A 50 11.52 -3.01 -0.21
C GLU A 50 10.27 -3.84 -0.53
N GLU A 51 10.44 -4.85 -1.37
CA GLU A 51 9.39 -5.82 -1.69
C GLU A 51 8.97 -6.61 -0.42
N PRO A 52 7.69 -7.03 -0.32
CA PRO A 52 7.26 -7.90 0.76
C PRO A 52 8.07 -9.20 0.78
N ARG A 53 8.58 -9.57 1.95
CA ARG A 53 9.23 -10.89 2.16
C ARG A 53 8.25 -12.03 1.95
N ASP A 54 8.79 -13.21 1.60
CA ASP A 54 8.01 -14.44 1.60
C ASP A 54 7.31 -14.65 2.95
N ASP A 55 6.09 -15.19 2.90
CA ASP A 55 5.27 -15.50 4.08
C ASP A 55 4.97 -14.30 5.02
N TRP A 56 5.12 -13.05 4.56
CA TRP A 56 4.86 -11.86 5.39
C TRP A 56 3.45 -11.84 6.01
N THR A 57 2.48 -12.46 5.35
CA THR A 57 1.09 -12.58 5.80
C THR A 57 0.94 -13.31 7.13
N LYS A 58 1.90 -14.18 7.50
CA LYS A 58 1.92 -14.84 8.83
C LYS A 58 2.13 -13.86 9.99
N ASN A 59 2.65 -12.66 9.70
CA ASN A 59 2.92 -11.62 10.69
C ASN A 59 1.84 -10.53 10.71
N LEU A 60 0.80 -10.65 9.88
CA LEU A 60 -0.30 -9.70 9.86
C LEU A 60 -1.36 -10.05 10.90
N THR A 61 -1.93 -9.01 11.50
CA THR A 61 -3.18 -9.10 12.26
C THR A 61 -4.15 -8.10 11.64
N HIS A 62 -5.26 -8.60 11.12
CA HIS A 62 -6.31 -7.76 10.57
C HIS A 62 -7.24 -7.31 11.70
N PRO A 63 -7.64 -6.02 11.74
CA PRO A 63 -8.75 -5.61 12.59
C PRO A 63 -10.03 -6.33 12.15
N ASN A 64 -10.84 -6.77 13.12
CA ASN A 64 -12.15 -7.38 12.89
C ASN A 64 -13.21 -6.32 12.58
#